data_AF-A0A3A1UU05-F1
#
_entry.id   AF-A0A3A1UU05-F1
#
_cell.length_a   1.000
_cell.length_b   1.000
_cell.length_c   1.000
_cell.angle_alpha   90.00
_cell.angle_beta   90.00
_cell.angle_gamma   90.00
#
_symmetry.space_group_name_H-M   'P 1'
#
loop_
_entity.id
_entity.type
_entity.pdbx_description
1 polymer ?
#
loop_
_entity_poly.entity_id
_entity_poly.type
_entity_poly.pdbx_seq_one_letter_code
_entity_poly.pdbx_strand_id
1 'polypeptide(L)' 'MLLFCLLVVCLAAVTVYFDYHSLKNKRVAVAYFSMYGIGLVIAILSILNRDLPGPIQLIHYMMDPIVKIVFKTI' A
#
# COMPACT_ATOMS: atom_id res chain seq x y z
N MET A 1 -14.48 12.30 9.38
CA MET A 1 -14.09 11.74 8.07
C MET A 1 -12.94 12.54 7.44
N LEU A 2 -13.10 13.84 7.18
CA LEU A 2 -12.07 14.68 6.54
C LEU A 2 -10.76 14.76 7.35
N LEU A 3 -10.86 14.89 8.67
CA LEU A 3 -9.71 14.90 9.58
C LEU A 3 -8.94 13.57 9.59
N PHE A 4 -9.64 12.45 9.39
CA PHE A 4 -9.05 11.12 9.31
C PHE A 4 -8.30 10.93 7.99
N CYS A 5 -8.88 11.37 6.87
CA CYS A 5 -8.20 11.37 5.57
C CYS A 5 -6.92 12.21 5.59
N LEU A 6 -6.97 13.41 6.20
CA LEU A 6 -5.79 14.27 6.38
C LEU A 6 -4.69 13.56 7.19
N LEU A 7 -5.06 12.87 8.26
CA LEU A 7 -4.12 12.14 9.12
C LEU A 7 -3.46 10.99 8.35
N VAL A 8 -4.22 10.23 7.57
CA VAL A 8 -3.72 9.14 6.71
C VAL A 8 -2.75 9.68 5.64
N VAL A 9 -3.09 10.80 4.99
CA VAL A 9 -2.22 11.43 3.99
C VAL A 9 -0.93 11.94 4.62
N CYS A 10 -1.00 12.58 5.80
CA CYS A 10 0.19 13.04 6.52
C CYS A 10 1.11 11.88 6.92
N LEU A 11 0.56 10.77 7.44
CA LEU A 11 1.35 9.58 7.79
C LEU A 11 2.01 8.94 6.56
N ALA A 12 1.27 8.83 5.45
CA ALA A 12 1.82 8.34 4.18
C ALA A 12 2.94 9.25 3.67
N ALA A 13 2.79 10.57 3.77
CA ALA A 13 3.83 11.52 3.35
C ALA A 13 5.09 11.43 4.22
N VAL A 14 4.95 11.28 5.54
CA VAL A 14 6.09 11.14 6.46
C VAL A 14 6.85 9.85 6.19
N THR A 15 6.15 8.73 6.04
CA THR A 15 6.78 7.43 5.75
C THR A 15 7.53 7.45 4.42
N VAL A 16 6.91 7.98 3.36
CA VAL A 16 7.54 8.15 2.06
C VAL A 16 8.78 9.06 2.11
N TYR A 17 8.72 10.17 2.88
CA TYR A 17 9.85 11.08 3.03
C TYR A 17 11.06 10.41 3.71
N PHE A 18 10.81 9.64 4.78
CA PHE A 18 11.86 8.90 5.47
C PHE A 18 12.44 7.77 4.60
N ASP A 19 11.59 7.01 3.90
CA ASP A 19 12.04 5.92 3.01
C ASP A 19 12.84 6.46 1.82
N TYR A 20 12.42 7.58 1.23
CA TYR A 20 13.12 8.20 0.11
C TYR A 20 14.56 8.60 0.46
N HIS A 21 14.80 9.06 1.68
CA HIS A 21 16.14 9.41 2.15
C HIS A 21 17.03 8.17 2.39
N SER A 22 16.41 7.02 2.69
CA SER A 22 17.11 5.74 2.89
C SER A 22 17.45 5.04 1.56
N LEU A 23 16.68 5.31 0.50
CA LEU A 23 16.80 4.64 -0.80
C LEU A 23 17.86 5.28 -1.71
N LYS A 24 19.07 4.71 -1.73
CA LYS A 24 20.16 5.13 -2.65
C LYS A 24 19.90 4.84 -4.13
N ASN A 25 18.98 3.92 -4.46
CA ASN A 25 18.79 3.44 -5.83
C ASN A 25 17.44 3.90 -6.41
N LYS A 26 17.48 4.76 -7.43
CA LYS A 26 16.30 5.39 -8.05
C LYS A 26 15.29 4.37 -8.58
N ARG A 27 15.75 3.22 -9.07
CA ARG A 27 14.88 2.15 -9.60
C ARG A 27 14.02 1.52 -8.50
N VAL A 28 14.61 1.35 -7.31
CA VAL A 28 13.92 0.81 -6.12
C VAL A 28 12.97 1.87 -5.55
N ALA A 29 13.36 3.14 -5.56
CA ALA A 29 12.51 4.24 -5.14
C ALA A 29 11.21 4.33 -5.95
N VAL A 30 11.27 4.17 -7.28
CA VAL A 30 10.06 4.18 -8.13
C VAL A 30 9.13 3.01 -7.81
N ALA A 31 9.67 1.81 -7.61
CA ALA A 31 8.86 0.65 -7.22
C ALA A 31 8.20 0.87 -5.85
N TYR A 32 8.93 1.41 -4.88
CA TYR A 32 8.39 1.76 -3.56
C TYR A 32 7.29 2.83 -3.63
N PHE A 33 7.52 3.91 -4.38
CA PHE A 33 6.50 4.95 -4.58
C PHE A 33 5.23 4.41 -5.23
N SER A 34 5.37 3.48 -6.18
CA SER A 34 4.20 2.83 -6.80
C SER A 34 3.40 1.99 -5.81
N MET A 35 4.07 1.28 -4.89
CA MET A 35 3.41 0.53 -3.82
C MET A 35 2.69 1.45 -2.82
N TYR A 36 3.33 2.54 -2.40
CA TYR A 36 2.68 3.53 -1.52
C TYR A 36 1.48 4.19 -2.19
N GLY A 37 1.57 4.50 -3.48
CA GLY A 37 0.45 5.06 -4.25
C GLY A 37 -0.74 4.11 -4.29
N ILE A 38 -0.51 2.83 -4.59
CA ILE A 38 -1.57 1.81 -4.60
C ILE A 38 -2.18 1.66 -3.19
N GLY A 39 -1.34 1.61 -2.15
CA GLY A 39 -1.80 1.51 -0.76
C GLY A 39 -2.65 2.71 -0.33
N LEU A 40 -2.29 3.93 -0.76
CA LEU A 40 -3.04 5.15 -0.46
C LEU A 40 -4.40 5.16 -1.18
N VAL A 41 -4.45 4.71 -2.44
CA VAL A 41 -5.72 4.57 -3.18
C VAL A 41 -6.64 3.56 -2.50
N ILE A 42 -6.12 2.41 -2.08
CA ILE A 42 -6.89 1.39 -1.36
C ILE A 42 -7.39 1.95 -0.02
N ALA A 43 -6.54 2.66 0.74
CA ALA A 43 -6.93 3.26 2.00
C ALA A 43 -8.06 4.29 1.84
N ILE A 44 -8.01 5.13 0.81
CA ILE A 44 -9.08 6.10 0.51
C ILE A 44 -10.36 5.38 0.11
N LEU A 45 -10.28 4.36 -0.74
CA LEU A 45 -11.43 3.55 -1.15
C LEU A 45 -12.11 2.86 0.04
N SER A 46 -11.33 2.31 0.97
CA SER A 46 -11.84 1.71 2.21
C SER A 46 -12.54 2.71 3.14
N ILE A 47 -12.18 4.00 3.09
CA ILE A 47 -12.88 5.05 3.86
C ILE A 47 -14.17 5.46 3.16
N LEU A 48 -14.18 5.53 1.82
CA LEU A 48 -15.36 5.90 1.03
C LEU A 48 -16.42 4.81 0.99
N ASN A 49 -16.02 3.53 1.04
CA ASN A 49 -16.94 2.41 0.95
C ASN A 49 -16.67 1.42 2.09
N ARG A 50 -17.55 1.41 3.09
CA ARG A 50 -17.39 0.62 4.32
C ARG A 50 -17.57 -0.89 4.13
N ASP A 51 -18.21 -1.28 3.02
CA ASP A 51 -18.43 -2.69 2.64
C ASP A 51 -17.26 -3.28 1.84
N LEU A 52 -16.25 -2.47 1.48
CA LEU A 52 -15.05 -3.01 0.84
C LEU A 52 -14.24 -3.82 1.86
N PRO A 53 -13.76 -5.02 1.47
CA PRO A 53 -12.85 -5.79 2.32
C PRO A 53 -11.64 -4.93 2.67
N GLY A 54 -11.21 -5.00 3.94
CA GLY A 54 -10.15 -4.14 4.46
C GLY A 54 -8.86 -4.29 3.63
N PRO A 55 -7.94 -3.31 3.69
CA PRO A 55 -6.72 -3.31 2.87
C PRO A 55 -5.92 -4.63 2.98
N ILE A 56 -5.88 -5.21 4.18
CA ILE A 56 -5.23 -6.49 4.47
C ILE A 56 -5.92 -7.65 3.75
N GLN A 57 -7.25 -7.68 3.70
CA GLN A 57 -8.02 -8.72 3.00
C GLN A 57 -7.83 -8.61 1.48
N LEU A 58 -7.73 -7.39 0.94
CA LEU A 58 -7.47 -7.15 -0.47
C LEU A 58 -6.06 -7.61 -0.87
N ILE A 59 -5.07 -7.32 -0.03
CA ILE A 59 -3.70 -7.83 -0.21
C ILE A 59 -3.68 -9.35 -0.17
N HIS A 60 -4.38 -9.97 0.80
CA HIS A 60 -4.47 -11.43 0.88
C HIS A 60 -5.09 -12.02 -0.39
N TYR A 61 -6.18 -11.44 -0.88
CA TYR A 61 -6.83 -11.89 -2.11
C TYR A 61 -5.91 -11.78 -3.34
N MET A 62 -5.12 -10.70 -3.44
CA MET A 62 -4.17 -10.50 -4.53
C MET A 62 -2.94 -11.39 -4.42
N MET A 63 -2.46 -11.66 -3.20
CA MET A 63 -1.22 -12.41 -2.94
C MET A 63 -1.44 -13.92 -2.87
N ASP A 64 -2.60 -14.40 -2.40
CA ASP A 64 -2.94 -15.82 -2.32
C ASP A 64 -2.67 -16.61 -3.62
N PRO A 65 -3.05 -16.15 -4.83
CA PRO A 65 -2.73 -16.88 -6.05
C PRO A 65 -1.24 -16.92 -6.33
N ILE A 66 -0.50 -15.85 -6.03
CA ILE A 66 0.95 -15.76 -6.25
C ILE A 66 1.68 -16.69 -5.28
N VAL A 67 1.31 -16.65 -4.00
CA VAL A 67 1.84 -17.51 -2.94
C VAL A 67 1.56 -18.97 -3.28
N LYS A 68 0.36 -19.31 -3.75
CA LYS A 68 0.05 -20.68 -4.21
C LYS A 68 0.94 -21.13 -5.36
N ILE A 69 1.24 -20.27 -6.33
CA ILE A 69 2.12 -20.65 -7.45
C ILE A 69 3.56 -20.85 -6.96
N VAL A 70 4.08 -19.95 -6.13
CA VAL A 70 5.45 -20.00 -5.61
C VAL A 70 5.66 -21.24 -4.72
N PHE A 71 4.76 -21.50 -3.77
CA PHE A 71 4.87 -22.63 -2.85
C PHE A 71 4.41 -23.97 -3.42
N LYS A 72 3.69 -24.00 -4.55
CA LYS A 72 3.39 -25.24 -5.29
C LYS A 72 4.55 -25.68 -6.19
N THR A 73 5.49 -24.78 -6.46
CA THR A 73 6.66 -25.04 -7.33
C THR A 73 7.89 -25.52 -6.53
N ILE A 74 7.84 -25.45 -5.20
CA ILE A 74 8.84 -26.02 -4.27
C ILE A 74 8.33 -27.37 -3.80
#